data_AF-A0A349X7Y8-F1
#
_entry.id   AF-A0A349X7Y8-F1
#
_cell.length_a   1.000
_cell.length_b   1.000
_cell.length_c   1.000
_cell.angle_alpha   90.00
_cell.angle_beta   90.00
_cell.angle_gamma   90.00
#
_symmetry.space_group_name_H-M   'P 1'
#
loop_
_entity.id
_entity.type
_entity.pdbx_description
1 polymer ?
#
loop_
_entity_poly.entity_id
_entity_poly.type
_entity_poly.pdbx_seq_one_letter_code
_entity_poly.pdbx_strand_id
1 'polypeptide(L)'
;MGIAVTVAQLLGLIAYALSKLVDPSLVGSNKATMFKNRLVVPLLAGLGLWNIAWYGMRNIETFWGQAAIITGVAMLMASLDLTGRRVLLPRPMVVIALLASFSLYAITLVRLNLGLPIIG
;
A
#
# COMPACT_ATOMS: atom_id res chain seq x y z
N MET A 1 -13.75 -2.47 -4.84
CA MET A 1 -12.77 -1.96 -3.85
C MET A 1 -11.38 -2.57 -4.05
N GLY A 2 -11.23 -3.89 -4.08
CA GLY A 2 -9.90 -4.51 -4.04
C GLY A 2 -8.95 -4.10 -5.17
N ILE A 3 -9.44 -3.90 -6.39
CA ILE A 3 -8.61 -3.46 -7.52
C ILE A 3 -7.95 -2.09 -7.24
N ALA A 4 -8.71 -1.12 -6.72
CA ALA A 4 -8.17 0.21 -6.40
C ALA A 4 -7.09 0.14 -5.30
N VAL A 5 -7.33 -0.70 -4.29
CA VAL A 5 -6.39 -0.95 -3.18
C VAL A 5 -5.11 -1.63 -3.70
N THR A 6 -5.23 -2.62 -4.58
CA THR A 6 -4.06 -3.29 -5.20
C THR A 6 -3.24 -2.35 -6.07
N VAL A 7 -3.88 -1.50 -6.87
CA VAL A 7 -3.18 -0.53 -7.71
C VAL A 7 -2.44 0.47 -6.83
N ALA A 8 -3.05 0.94 -5.74
CA ALA A 8 -2.40 1.83 -4.80
C ALA A 8 -1.18 1.19 -4.11
N GLN A 9 -1.29 -0.08 -3.68
CA GLN A 9 -0.16 -0.82 -3.11
C GLN A 9 0.97 -1.00 -4.12
N LEU A 10 0.62 -1.35 -5.36
CA LEU A 10 1.60 -1.50 -6.44
C LEU A 10 2.32 -0.18 -6.73
N LEU A 11 1.59 0.94 -6.81
CA LEU A 11 2.18 2.27 -6.97
C LEU A 11 3.11 2.63 -5.79
N GLY A 12 2.72 2.27 -4.57
CA GLY A 12 3.57 2.40 -3.37
C GLY A 12 4.86 1.60 -3.51
N LEU A 13 4.79 0.31 -3.86
CA LEU A 13 5.97 -0.55 -4.06
C LEU A 13 6.86 -0.05 -5.18
N ILE A 14 6.28 0.40 -6.30
CA ILE A 14 7.03 1.02 -7.40
C ILE A 14 7.71 2.31 -6.93
N ALA A 15 7.06 3.11 -6.06
CA ALA A 15 7.67 4.29 -5.48
C ALA A 15 8.90 3.94 -4.64
N TYR A 16 8.81 2.90 -3.79
CA TYR A 16 9.93 2.37 -3.00
C TYR A 16 11.05 1.74 -3.83
N ALA A 17 10.71 0.96 -4.86
CA ALA A 17 11.69 0.31 -5.72
C ALA A 17 12.52 1.36 -6.49
N LEU A 18 11.83 2.36 -7.06
CA LEU A 18 12.48 3.45 -7.78
C LEU A 18 13.25 4.40 -6.84
N SER A 19 12.85 4.59 -5.59
CA SER A 19 13.65 5.38 -4.64
C SER A 19 14.95 4.70 -4.24
N LYS A 20 15.03 3.36 -4.36
CA LYS A 20 16.26 2.59 -4.16
C LYS A 20 17.12 2.48 -5.42
N LEU A 21 16.50 2.41 -6.60
CA LEU A 21 17.20 2.32 -7.90
C LEU A 21 17.77 3.66 -8.38
N VAL A 22 17.19 4.78 -7.96
CA VAL A 22 17.72 6.11 -8.27
C VAL A 22 18.75 6.46 -7.20
N ASP A 23 20.02 6.22 -7.51
CA ASP A 23 21.14 6.67 -6.68
C ASP A 23 21.08 8.21 -6.52
N PRO A 24 21.03 8.74 -5.28
CA PRO A 24 20.95 10.18 -5.03
C PRO A 24 22.23 10.94 -5.46
N SER A 25 23.29 10.22 -5.85
CA SER A 25 24.55 10.77 -6.36
C SER A 25 24.53 11.09 -7.86
N LEU A 26 23.67 10.44 -8.66
CA LEU A 26 23.64 10.58 -10.12
C LEU A 26 22.56 11.56 -10.63
N VAL A 27 21.54 11.82 -9.83
CA VAL A 27 20.41 12.67 -10.21
C VAL A 27 20.34 13.86 -9.27
N GLY A 28 20.87 15.00 -9.71
CA GLY A 28 20.73 16.31 -9.06
C GLY A 28 19.29 16.85 -9.06
N SER A 29 18.30 16.04 -8.66
CA SER A 29 16.89 16.41 -8.70
C SER A 29 16.13 15.90 -7.48
N ASN A 30 16.32 16.61 -6.36
CA ASN A 30 15.39 16.58 -5.22
C ASN A 30 13.93 16.87 -5.64
N LYS A 31 13.71 17.54 -6.77
CA LYS A 31 12.36 17.91 -7.25
C LYS A 31 11.58 16.73 -7.84
N ALA A 32 12.21 15.83 -8.60
CA ALA A 32 11.52 14.68 -9.20
C ALA A 32 11.08 13.66 -8.13
N THR A 33 11.97 13.37 -7.17
CA THR A 33 11.67 12.52 -6.02
C THR A 33 10.60 13.15 -5.12
N MET A 34 10.67 14.47 -4.89
CA MET A 34 9.61 15.19 -4.17
C MET A 34 8.26 15.16 -4.88
N PHE A 35 8.22 15.39 -6.21
CA PHE A 35 6.96 15.43 -6.96
C PHE A 35 6.27 14.06 -6.99
N LYS A 36 7.06 12.99 -7.13
CA LYS A 36 6.57 11.61 -7.09
C LYS A 36 6.03 11.23 -5.71
N ASN A 37 6.74 11.58 -4.63
CA ASN A 37 6.24 11.38 -3.28
C ASN A 37 4.97 12.20 -3.02
N ARG A 38 4.85 13.40 -3.62
CA ARG A 38 3.68 14.28 -3.45
C ARG A 38 2.38 13.69 -4.00
N LEU A 39 2.43 12.77 -4.96
CA LEU A 39 1.25 12.09 -5.49
C LEU A 39 1.00 10.75 -4.81
N VAL A 40 2.05 9.97 -4.54
CA VAL A 40 1.91 8.61 -3.97
C VAL A 40 1.55 8.66 -2.48
N VAL A 41 2.10 9.60 -1.71
CA VAL A 41 1.82 9.77 -0.27
C VAL A 41 0.33 10.05 0.00
N PRO A 42 -0.32 11.06 -0.61
CA PRO A 42 -1.74 11.31 -0.36
C PRO A 42 -2.63 10.21 -0.92
N LEU A 43 -2.22 9.54 -2.00
CA LEU A 43 -2.97 8.41 -2.55
C LEU A 43 -2.97 7.21 -1.59
N LEU A 44 -1.81 6.84 -1.04
CA LEU A 44 -1.69 5.80 -0.02
C LEU A 44 -2.41 6.20 1.28
N ALA A 45 -2.28 7.46 1.70
CA ALA A 45 -2.94 7.93 2.91
C ALA A 45 -4.46 7.96 2.76
N GLY A 46 -4.97 8.55 1.68
CA GLY A 46 -6.40 8.66 1.42
C GLY A 46 -7.06 7.31 1.21
N LEU A 47 -6.47 6.45 0.37
CA LEU A 47 -7.02 5.11 0.16
C LEU A 47 -6.85 4.22 1.39
N GLY A 48 -5.74 4.33 2.13
CA GLY A 48 -5.55 3.60 3.38
C GLY A 48 -6.57 4.00 4.45
N LEU A 49 -6.81 5.30 4.61
CA LEU A 49 -7.80 5.81 5.56
C LEU A 49 -9.23 5.42 5.17
N TRP A 50 -9.56 5.50 3.88
CA TRP A 50 -10.82 5.00 3.34
C TRP A 50 -10.99 3.49 3.59
N ASN A 51 -9.92 2.71 3.40
CA ASN A 51 -9.93 1.26 3.58
C ASN A 51 -10.22 0.88 5.04
N ILE A 52 -9.65 1.60 6.00
CA ILE A 52 -9.89 1.38 7.43
C ILE A 52 -11.26 1.90 7.83
N ALA A 53 -11.47 3.22 7.70
CA ALA A 53 -12.58 3.93 8.34
C ALA A 53 -13.92 3.72 7.66
N TRP A 54 -13.92 3.53 6.34
CA TRP A 54 -15.16 3.30 5.60
C TRP A 54 -15.43 1.82 5.38
N TYR A 55 -14.54 1.13 4.67
CA TYR A 55 -14.84 -0.23 4.24
C TYR A 55 -14.58 -1.27 5.34
N GLY A 56 -13.44 -1.18 6.02
CA GLY A 56 -13.01 -2.09 7.08
C GLY A 56 -13.99 -2.11 8.25
N MET A 57 -14.34 -0.92 8.76
CA MET A 57 -15.30 -0.80 9.86
C MET A 57 -16.71 -1.31 9.50
N ARG A 58 -17.14 -1.17 8.24
CA ARG A 58 -18.46 -1.65 7.80
C ARG A 58 -18.53 -3.16 7.56
N ASN A 59 -17.40 -3.82 7.33
CA ASN A 59 -17.33 -5.22 6.91
C ASN A 59 -16.44 -6.07 7.83
N ILE A 60 -16.36 -5.72 9.12
CA ILE A 60 -15.38 -6.28 10.06
C ILE A 60 -15.50 -7.80 10.26
N GLU A 61 -16.70 -8.35 10.06
CA GLU A 61 -16.98 -9.79 10.16
C GLU A 61 -16.59 -10.56 8.89
N THR A 62 -16.33 -9.86 7.79
CA THR A 62 -15.93 -10.47 6.52
C THR A 62 -14.41 -10.45 6.38
N PHE A 63 -13.89 -11.46 5.68
CA PHE A 63 -12.48 -11.52 5.28
C PHE A 63 -12.01 -10.22 4.60
N TRP A 64 -12.83 -9.64 3.72
CA TRP A 64 -12.49 -8.41 3.00
C TRP A 64 -12.38 -7.19 3.91
N GLY A 65 -13.21 -7.07 4.95
CA GLY A 65 -13.11 -5.97 5.90
C GLY A 65 -11.91 -6.09 6.84
N GLN A 66 -11.61 -7.30 7.33
CA GLN A 66 -10.40 -7.54 8.13
C GLN A 66 -9.12 -7.26 7.31
N ALA A 67 -9.08 -7.77 6.08
CA ALA A 67 -7.99 -7.48 5.15
C ALA A 67 -7.89 -5.98 4.84
N ALA A 68 -9.02 -5.27 4.67
CA ALA A 68 -9.02 -3.83 4.44
C ALA A 68 -8.41 -3.02 5.60
N ILE A 69 -8.66 -3.41 6.85
CA ILE A 69 -8.07 -2.76 8.02
C ILE A 69 -6.56 -2.99 8.04
N ILE A 70 -6.12 -4.25 7.94
CA ILE A 70 -4.68 -4.61 8.01
C ILE A 70 -3.91 -3.92 6.87
N THR A 71 -4.44 -4.00 5.64
CA THR A 71 -3.79 -3.41 4.46
C THR A 71 -3.84 -1.88 4.48
N GLY A 72 -4.91 -1.27 5.01
CA GLY A 72 -5.00 0.17 5.17
C GLY A 72 -3.99 0.71 6.19
N VAL A 73 -3.75 -0.02 7.28
CA VAL A 73 -2.71 0.34 8.26
C VAL A 73 -1.32 0.25 7.63
N ALA A 74 -1.05 -0.79 6.83
CA ALA A 74 0.19 -0.90 6.07
C ALA A 74 0.38 0.27 5.08
N MET A 75 -0.66 0.69 4.37
CA MET A 75 -0.62 1.85 3.48
C MET A 75 -0.31 3.16 4.21
N LEU A 76 -0.92 3.38 5.39
CA LEU A 76 -0.65 4.56 6.20
C LEU A 76 0.79 4.59 6.71
N MET A 77 1.30 3.46 7.20
CA MET A 77 2.70 3.34 7.62
C MET A 77 3.66 3.64 6.46
N ALA A 78 3.36 3.13 5.27
CA ALA A 78 4.15 3.39 4.08
C ALA A 78 4.09 4.85 3.61
N SER A 79 2.93 5.51 3.74
CA SER A 79 2.78 6.93 3.46
C SER A 79 3.62 7.80 4.41
N LEU A 80 3.66 7.45 5.71
CA LEU A 80 4.47 8.13 6.71
C LEU A 80 5.97 7.94 6.48
N ASP A 81 6.41 6.71 6.13
CA ASP A 81 7.82 6.43 5.86
C ASP A 81 8.34 7.16 4.60
N LEU A 82 7.51 7.26 3.55
CA LEU A 82 7.80 8.05 2.35
C LEU A 82 7.89 9.56 2.62
N THR A 83 7.24 10.04 3.68
CA THR A 83 7.30 11.44 4.14
C THR A 83 8.55 11.71 5.00
N GLY A 84 9.33 10.67 5.33
CA GLY A 84 10.49 10.80 6.22
C GLY A 84 10.12 10.95 7.70
N ARG A 85 8.85 10.75 8.06
CA ARG A 85 8.43 10.68 9.47
C ARG A 85 8.86 9.34 10.05
N ARG A 86 9.30 9.34 11.31
CA ARG A 86 9.66 8.10 12.01
C ARG A 86 8.42 7.22 12.11
N VAL A 87 8.48 6.08 11.45
CA VAL A 87 7.50 5.01 11.60
C VAL A 87 8.00 4.04 12.69
N LEU A 88 7.07 3.45 13.43
CA LEU A 88 7.37 2.46 14.46
C LEU A 88 8.10 1.22 13.90
N LEU A 89 7.85 0.89 12.64
CA LEU A 89 8.46 -0.25 11.96
C LEU A 89 9.64 0.20 11.09
N PRO A 90 10.73 -0.60 11.04
CA PRO A 90 11.83 -0.35 10.12
C PRO A 90 11.33 -0.46 8.67
N ARG A 91 11.87 0.38 7.79
CA ARG A 91 11.57 0.41 6.34
C ARG A 91 11.36 -0.96 5.68
N PRO A 92 12.26 -1.95 5.82
CA PRO A 92 12.07 -3.25 5.20
C PRO A 92 10.78 -3.95 5.65
N MET A 93 10.39 -3.82 6.93
CA MET A 93 9.14 -4.42 7.42
C MET A 93 7.90 -3.74 6.80
N VAL A 94 7.94 -2.42 6.60
CA VAL A 94 6.85 -1.68 5.94
C VAL A 94 6.69 -2.13 4.49
N VAL A 95 7.81 -2.30 3.77
CA VAL A 95 7.80 -2.79 2.38
C VAL A 95 7.31 -4.24 2.31
N ILE A 96 7.78 -5.12 3.21
CA ILE A 96 7.32 -6.51 3.30
C ILE A 96 5.82 -6.55 3.61
N ALA A 97 5.34 -5.74 4.54
CA ALA A 97 3.91 -5.66 4.86
C ALA A 97 3.09 -5.20 3.65
N LEU A 98 3.56 -4.21 2.89
CA LEU A 98 2.89 -3.76 1.67
C LEU A 98 2.87 -4.85 0.59
N LEU A 99 3.98 -5.56 0.44
CA LEU A 99 4.13 -6.62 -0.55
C LEU A 99 3.24 -7.82 -0.21
N ALA A 100 3.24 -8.26 1.06
CA ALA A 100 2.34 -9.30 1.53
C ALA A 100 0.87 -8.91 1.36
N SER A 101 0.53 -7.65 1.67
CA SER A 101 -0.81 -7.08 1.49
C SER A 101 -1.24 -7.08 0.02
N PHE A 102 -0.34 -6.67 -0.88
CA PHE A 102 -0.55 -6.68 -2.32
C PHE A 102 -0.75 -8.10 -2.85
N SER A 103 0.12 -9.03 -2.49
CA SER A 103 0.02 -10.43 -2.91
C SER A 103 -1.28 -11.07 -2.43
N LEU A 104 -1.67 -10.83 -1.18
CA LEU A 104 -2.93 -11.33 -0.63
C LEU A 104 -4.11 -10.82 -1.44
N TYR A 105 -4.20 -9.50 -1.70
CA TYR A 105 -5.29 -8.93 -2.49
C TYR A 105 -5.27 -9.38 -3.96
N ALA A 106 -4.09 -9.48 -4.58
CA ALA A 106 -3.97 -9.91 -5.96
C ALA A 106 -4.43 -11.36 -6.14
N ILE A 107 -3.98 -12.26 -5.26
CA ILE A 107 -4.37 -13.68 -5.28
C ILE A 107 -5.87 -13.81 -5.02
N THR A 108 -6.43 -13.10 -4.05
CA THR A 108 -7.86 -13.21 -3.72
C THR A 108 -8.74 -12.64 -4.83
N LEU A 109 -8.33 -11.56 -5.51
CA LEU A 109 -9.02 -11.04 -6.68
C LEU A 109 -8.98 -12.03 -7.86
N VAL A 110 -7.83 -12.64 -8.13
CA VAL A 110 -7.70 -13.64 -9.18
C VAL A 110 -8.58 -14.85 -8.88
N ARG A 111 -8.59 -15.35 -7.64
CA ARG A 111 -9.49 -16.43 -7.22
C ARG A 111 -10.96 -16.06 -7.41
N LEU A 112 -11.36 -14.86 -7.00
CA LEU A 112 -12.72 -14.39 -7.17
C LEU A 112 -13.13 -14.33 -8.65
N ASN A 113 -12.23 -13.87 -9.51
CA ASN A 113 -12.47 -13.75 -10.94
C ASN A 113 -12.55 -15.12 -11.65
N LEU A 114 -11.91 -16.15 -11.08
CA LEU A 114 -11.99 -17.53 -11.53
C LEU A 114 -13.18 -18.30 -10.90
N GLY A 115 -13.99 -17.65 -10.07
CA GLY A 115 -15.11 -18.28 -9.36
C GLY A 115 -14.70 -19.23 -8.23
N LEU A 116 -13.44 -19.18 -7.78
CA LEU A 116 -12.92 -20.01 -6.69
C LEU A 116 -13.25 -19.41 -5.32
N PRO A 117 -13.49 -20.25 -4.29
CA PRO A 117 -13.70 -19.77 -2.94
C PRO A 117 -12.44 -19.11 -2.37
N ILE A 118 -12.64 -18.06 -1.57
CA ILE A 118 -11.58 -17.25 -0.96
C ILE A 118 -10.84 -18.08 0.10
N ILE A 119 -11.60 -18.86 0.87
CA ILE A 119 -11.17 -19.82 1.88
C ILE A 119 -11.74 -21.16 1.42
N GLY A 120 -10.86 -22.12 1.13
CA GLY A 120 -11.22 -23.52 0.96
C GLY A 120 -11.14 -24.23 2.30
#